data_AF-A0A2K3MXD9-F1
#
_entry.id   AF-A0A2K3MXD9-F1
#
_cell.length_a   1.000
_cell.length_b   1.000
_cell.length_c   1.000
_cell.angle_alpha   90.00
_cell.angle_beta   90.00
_cell.angle_gamma   90.00
#
_symmetry.space_group_name_H-M   'P 1'
#
loop_
_entity.id
_entity.type
_entity.pdbx_description
1 polymer ?
#
loop_
_entity_poly.entity_id
_entity_poly.type
_entity_poly.pdbx_seq_one_letter_code
_entity_poly.pdbx_strand_id
1 'polypeptide(L)'
;MGSLKRKTPEEPSSTTTSQIVLHECVHHVSYPHGYVQASSSTSDSSQTKDPAKKFPFTLDPFQSQAITCLENSQSVMVSAHTSAGKTVVALYAIAMSLRNGQRVIYTSPIKALSNQKYREFKEEFSDVGLMTGDVTIDPNASCL
;
A
#
# COMPACT_ATOMS: atom_id res chain seq x y z
N MET A 1 -54.03 -18.97 5.86
CA MET A 1 -54.04 -17.56 5.42
C MET A 1 -52.86 -16.86 6.10
N GLY A 2 -51.70 -16.84 5.46
CA GLY A 2 -50.48 -16.21 5.99
C GLY A 2 -50.04 -15.10 5.05
N SER A 3 -50.03 -13.87 5.54
CA SER A 3 -49.82 -12.63 4.78
C SER A 3 -48.45 -12.57 4.10
N LEU A 4 -48.48 -12.15 2.83
CA LEU A 4 -47.35 -11.67 2.03
C LEU A 4 -46.59 -10.56 2.78
N LYS A 5 -45.34 -10.82 3.17
CA LYS A 5 -44.36 -9.77 3.43
C LYS A 5 -43.60 -9.47 2.14
N ARG A 6 -43.75 -8.23 1.65
CA ARG A 6 -43.03 -7.68 0.49
C ARG A 6 -41.52 -7.66 0.79
N LYS A 7 -40.75 -8.26 -0.10
CA LYS A 7 -39.28 -8.21 -0.13
C LYS A 7 -38.89 -6.90 -0.81
N THR A 8 -38.25 -5.99 -0.08
CA THR A 8 -37.63 -4.78 -0.64
C THR A 8 -36.54 -5.18 -1.65
N PRO A 9 -36.36 -4.43 -2.76
CA PRO A 9 -35.32 -4.75 -3.75
C PRO A 9 -33.93 -4.45 -3.19
N GLU A 10 -32.99 -5.38 -3.35
CA GLU A 10 -31.56 -5.17 -3.14
C GLU A 10 -31.03 -4.13 -4.14
N GLU A 11 -30.30 -3.14 -3.65
CA GLU A 11 -29.56 -2.18 -4.48
C GLU A 11 -28.32 -2.84 -5.11
N PRO A 12 -28.06 -2.65 -6.41
CA PRO A 12 -26.86 -3.17 -7.05
C PRO A 12 -25.65 -2.27 -6.76
N SER A 13 -24.64 -2.78 -6.04
CA SER A 13 -23.35 -2.12 -5.85
C SER A 13 -22.54 -2.14 -7.16
N SER A 14 -22.61 -1.06 -7.93
CA SER A 14 -21.88 -0.92 -9.20
C SER A 14 -20.40 -0.56 -8.98
N THR A 15 -19.55 -1.58 -8.85
CA THR A 15 -18.08 -1.42 -8.87
C THR A 15 -17.58 -1.41 -10.33
N THR A 16 -17.23 -0.24 -10.86
CA THR A 16 -16.65 -0.13 -12.21
C THR A 16 -15.17 -0.53 -12.17
N THR A 17 -14.84 -1.68 -12.77
CA THR A 17 -13.47 -2.23 -12.83
C THR A 17 -12.81 -1.86 -14.16
N SER A 18 -11.58 -1.34 -14.13
CA SER A 18 -10.74 -1.15 -15.33
C SER A 18 -9.47 -2.03 -15.22
N GLN A 19 -9.10 -2.71 -16.31
CA GLN A 19 -7.93 -3.60 -16.40
C GLN A 19 -6.87 -3.04 -17.36
N ILE A 20 -5.61 -3.01 -16.93
CA ILE A 20 -4.44 -2.75 -17.79
C ILE A 20 -3.48 -3.93 -17.63
N VAL A 21 -3.04 -4.53 -18.73
CA VAL A 21 -2.08 -5.65 -18.72
C VAL A 21 -0.73 -5.14 -19.21
N LEU A 22 0.23 -5.06 -18.31
CA LEU A 22 1.65 -4.82 -18.62
C LEU A 22 2.40 -6.07 -18.16
N HIS A 23 2.93 -6.87 -19.09
CA HIS A 23 3.77 -8.07 -18.86
C HIS A 23 3.48 -8.87 -17.58
N GLU A 24 2.65 -9.92 -17.67
CA GLU A 24 2.27 -10.86 -16.57
C GLU A 24 1.74 -10.24 -15.26
N CYS A 25 1.76 -8.91 -15.12
CA CYS A 25 1.20 -8.17 -14.00
C CYS A 25 -0.24 -7.77 -14.33
N VAL A 26 -1.17 -8.27 -13.52
CA VAL A 26 -2.59 -7.95 -13.62
C VAL A 26 -2.91 -6.83 -12.63
N HIS A 27 -3.35 -5.68 -13.15
CA HIS A 27 -3.71 -4.52 -12.33
C HIS A 27 -5.21 -4.24 -12.42
N HIS A 28 -5.89 -4.31 -11.28
CA HIS A 28 -7.31 -3.97 -11.14
C HIS A 28 -7.44 -2.80 -10.18
N VAL A 29 -8.32 -1.86 -10.51
CA VAL A 29 -8.65 -0.73 -9.65
C VAL A 29 -10.13 -0.78 -9.30
N SER A 30 -10.43 -0.60 -8.02
CA SER A 30 -11.79 -0.42 -7.50
C SER A 30 -11.95 1.04 -7.08
N TYR A 31 -12.93 1.72 -7.65
CA TYR A 31 -13.22 3.12 -7.35
C TYR A 31 -14.43 3.22 -6.41
N PRO A 32 -14.39 4.10 -5.40
CA PRO A 32 -15.56 4.39 -4.59
C PRO A 32 -16.65 5.07 -5.42
N HIS A 33 -17.91 4.95 -4.99
CA HIS A 33 -19.03 5.60 -5.66
C HIS A 33 -18.82 7.12 -5.74
N GLY A 34 -19.06 7.71 -6.92
CA GLY A 34 -18.88 9.14 -7.14
C GLY A 34 -17.42 9.59 -7.27
N TYR A 35 -16.45 8.66 -7.37
CA TYR A 35 -15.06 9.02 -7.63
C TYR A 35 -14.93 9.67 -9.02
N VAL A 36 -14.60 10.95 -9.04
CA VAL A 36 -14.22 11.66 -10.25
C VAL A 36 -12.72 11.45 -10.43
N GLN A 37 -12.36 10.64 -11.41
CA GLN A 37 -10.97 10.53 -11.82
C GLN A 37 -10.53 11.91 -12.28
N ALA A 38 -9.44 12.44 -11.71
CA ALA A 38 -8.83 13.66 -12.21
C ALA A 38 -8.54 13.43 -13.70
N SER A 39 -9.32 14.09 -14.56
CA SER A 39 -9.09 14.06 -16.00
C SER A 39 -7.68 14.56 -16.23
N SER A 40 -6.91 13.82 -17.01
CA SER A 40 -5.51 14.08 -17.39
C SER A 40 -5.36 15.33 -18.28
N SER A 41 -5.99 16.43 -17.88
CA SER A 41 -6.10 17.69 -18.60
C SER A 41 -5.79 18.87 -17.67
N THR A 42 -4.63 18.81 -17.03
CA THR A 42 -3.80 19.99 -16.84
C THR A 42 -2.37 19.50 -16.64
N SER A 43 -1.53 19.90 -17.57
CA SER A 43 -0.08 19.99 -17.47
C SER A 43 0.31 20.79 -16.23
N ASP A 44 0.14 20.22 -15.05
CA ASP A 44 0.89 20.67 -13.88
C ASP A 44 2.20 19.91 -13.92
N SER A 45 3.12 20.56 -14.63
CA SER A 45 4.53 20.21 -14.77
C SER A 45 5.11 19.60 -13.50
N SER A 46 5.57 18.35 -13.60
CA SER A 46 6.89 17.97 -13.12
C SER A 46 7.31 18.52 -11.74
N GLN A 47 6.54 18.30 -10.69
CA GLN A 47 7.20 18.05 -9.42
C GLN A 47 7.66 16.60 -9.44
N THR A 48 8.79 16.36 -10.11
CA THR A 48 9.60 15.17 -9.89
C THR A 48 10.05 15.19 -8.43
N LYS A 49 9.16 14.81 -7.52
CA LYS A 49 9.53 14.48 -6.15
C LYS A 49 10.57 13.37 -6.27
N ASP A 50 11.76 13.59 -5.75
CA ASP A 50 12.78 12.55 -5.68
C ASP A 50 12.13 11.31 -5.04
N PRO A 51 12.24 10.11 -5.65
CA PRO A 51 11.63 8.91 -5.13
C PRO A 51 11.99 8.73 -3.67
N ALA A 52 11.03 8.34 -2.84
CA ALA A 52 11.23 8.25 -1.40
C ALA A 52 12.34 7.27 -1.01
N LYS A 53 12.58 6.26 -1.87
CA LYS A 53 13.68 5.31 -1.76
C LYS A 53 14.14 4.86 -3.15
N LYS A 54 15.46 4.76 -3.34
CA LYS A 54 16.10 4.19 -4.53
C LYS A 54 16.57 2.77 -4.23
N PHE A 55 16.46 1.88 -5.21
CA PHE A 55 16.91 0.49 -5.11
C PHE A 55 18.07 0.24 -6.09
N PRO A 56 19.06 -0.59 -5.74
CA PRO A 56 20.23 -0.86 -6.59
C PRO A 56 19.95 -1.82 -7.76
N PHE A 57 18.68 -2.06 -8.06
CA PHE A 57 18.20 -2.99 -9.09
C PHE A 57 16.96 -2.40 -9.77
N THR A 58 16.67 -2.89 -10.97
CA THR A 58 15.45 -2.52 -11.71
C THR A 58 14.23 -3.12 -11.02
N LEU A 59 13.21 -2.28 -10.80
CA LEU A 59 11.95 -2.71 -10.21
C LEU A 59 11.15 -3.58 -11.18
N ASP A 60 10.54 -4.64 -10.67
CA ASP A 60 9.58 -5.43 -11.45
C ASP A 60 8.32 -4.59 -11.76
N PRO A 61 7.58 -4.90 -12.85
CA PRO A 61 6.39 -4.14 -13.25
C PRO A 61 5.35 -3.98 -12.13
N PHE A 62 5.12 -5.02 -11.32
CA PHE A 62 4.15 -4.93 -10.22
C PHE A 62 4.64 -4.01 -9.09
N GLN A 63 5.95 -3.92 -8.87
CA GLN A 63 6.56 -3.08 -7.84
C GLN A 63 6.46 -1.61 -8.23
N SER A 64 6.81 -1.28 -9.48
CA SER A 64 6.72 0.08 -10.01
C SER A 64 5.27 0.57 -10.10
N GLN A 65 4.33 -0.30 -10.50
CA GLN A 65 2.90 0.01 -10.51
C GLN A 65 2.39 0.28 -9.09
N ALA A 66 2.73 -0.55 -8.11
CA ALA A 66 2.32 -0.35 -6.73
C ALA A 66 2.89 0.95 -6.13
N ILE A 67 4.16 1.26 -6.41
CA ILE A 67 4.80 2.52 -5.98
C ILE A 67 4.11 3.73 -6.61
N THR A 68 3.71 3.65 -7.88
CA THR A 68 2.96 4.72 -8.55
C THR A 68 1.61 4.97 -7.84
N CYS A 69 0.90 3.91 -7.47
CA CYS A 69 -0.33 4.03 -6.68
C CYS A 69 -0.07 4.69 -5.31
N LEU A 70 1.03 4.34 -4.64
CA LEU A 70 1.41 4.94 -3.35
C LEU A 70 1.71 6.44 -3.47
N GLU A 71 2.48 6.87 -4.47
CA GLU A 71 2.78 8.30 -4.70
C GLU A 71 1.51 9.10 -5.05
N ASN A 72 0.53 8.45 -5.70
CA ASN A 72 -0.80 9.03 -5.93
C ASN A 72 -1.70 9.03 -4.68
N SER A 73 -1.17 8.67 -3.51
CA SER A 73 -1.91 8.56 -2.25
C SER A 73 -3.09 7.58 -2.32
N GLN A 74 -2.93 6.50 -3.09
CA GLN A 74 -3.93 5.45 -3.25
C GLN A 74 -3.58 4.21 -2.41
N SER A 75 -4.60 3.50 -1.93
CA SER A 75 -4.41 2.19 -1.31
C SER A 75 -4.12 1.13 -2.37
N VAL A 76 -3.22 0.18 -2.06
CA VAL A 76 -2.84 -0.89 -2.97
C VAL A 76 -2.86 -2.24 -2.26
N MET A 77 -3.34 -3.27 -2.96
CA MET A 77 -3.21 -4.67 -2.56
C MET A 77 -2.27 -5.37 -3.53
N VAL A 78 -1.19 -5.94 -3.01
CA VAL A 78 -0.20 -6.67 -3.82
C VAL A 78 -0.34 -8.16 -3.58
N SER A 79 -0.72 -8.90 -4.62
CA SER A 79 -0.74 -10.36 -4.62
C SER A 79 0.45 -10.88 -5.42
N ALA A 80 1.44 -11.45 -4.73
CA ALA A 80 2.63 -12.04 -5.33
C ALA A 80 3.24 -13.11 -4.40
N HIS A 81 4.06 -14.01 -4.93
CA HIS A 81 4.77 -15.02 -4.13
C HIS A 81 5.78 -14.40 -3.16
N THR A 82 6.15 -15.12 -2.09
CA THR A 82 7.04 -14.61 -1.03
C THR A 82 8.39 -14.13 -1.57
N SER A 83 8.97 -14.85 -2.51
CA SER A 83 10.24 -14.53 -3.16
C SER A 83 10.16 -13.43 -4.22
N ALA A 84 8.97 -12.95 -4.59
CA ALA A 84 8.79 -11.96 -5.66
C ALA A 84 9.21 -10.52 -5.27
N GLY A 85 9.57 -10.28 -4.00
CA GLY A 85 10.04 -8.95 -3.57
C GLY A 85 8.96 -7.98 -3.11
N LYS A 86 7.82 -8.46 -2.58
CA LYS A 86 6.79 -7.59 -1.96
C LYS A 86 7.36 -6.61 -0.92
N THR A 87 8.44 -6.98 -0.25
CA THR A 87 9.17 -6.12 0.71
C THR A 87 9.58 -4.78 0.11
N VAL A 88 9.89 -4.72 -1.19
CA VAL A 88 10.25 -3.48 -1.89
C VAL A 88 9.16 -2.42 -1.78
N VAL A 89 7.90 -2.82 -1.97
CA VAL A 89 6.74 -1.92 -1.86
C VAL A 89 6.56 -1.44 -0.42
N ALA A 90 6.75 -2.33 0.56
CA ALA A 90 6.68 -1.97 1.98
C ALA A 90 7.78 -0.98 2.40
N LEU A 91 9.03 -1.23 1.97
CA LEU A 91 10.15 -0.32 2.22
C LEU A 91 9.92 1.06 1.60
N TYR A 92 9.36 1.10 0.39
CA TYR A 92 9.00 2.37 -0.25
C TYR A 92 7.92 3.11 0.53
N ALA A 93 6.86 2.42 0.98
CA ALA A 93 5.79 3.03 1.76
C ALA A 93 6.30 3.61 3.09
N ILE A 94 7.22 2.90 3.77
CA ILE A 94 7.87 3.40 4.99
C ILE A 94 8.69 4.65 4.68
N ALA A 95 9.57 4.59 3.68
CA ALA A 95 10.40 5.72 3.29
C ALA A 95 9.56 6.95 2.89
N MET A 96 8.46 6.73 2.16
CA MET A 96 7.52 7.77 1.75
C MET A 96 6.85 8.43 2.96
N SER A 97 6.43 7.63 3.93
CA SER A 97 5.81 8.12 5.16
C SER A 97 6.79 8.97 5.97
N LEU A 98 8.02 8.48 6.15
CA LEU A 98 9.08 9.20 6.85
C LEU A 98 9.46 10.51 6.14
N ARG A 99 9.60 10.49 4.81
CA ARG A 99 9.83 11.68 3.96
C ARG A 99 8.73 12.73 4.17
N ASN A 100 7.48 12.29 4.33
CA ASN A 100 6.32 13.16 4.50
C ASN A 100 6.09 13.57 5.98
N GLY A 101 6.95 13.17 6.92
CA GLY A 101 6.76 13.43 8.35
C GLY A 101 5.55 12.71 8.95
N GLN A 102 5.13 11.60 8.34
CA GLN A 102 4.00 10.78 8.78
C GLN A 102 4.49 9.53 9.51
N ARG A 103 3.62 8.97 10.36
CA ARG A 103 3.85 7.68 11.01
C ARG A 103 3.33 6.54 10.14
N VAL A 104 4.00 5.40 10.21
CA VAL A 104 3.67 4.16 9.48
C VAL A 104 3.68 2.97 10.43
N ILE A 105 2.77 2.02 10.20
CA ILE A 105 2.67 0.79 10.99
C ILE A 105 2.84 -0.40 10.03
N TYR A 106 3.80 -1.26 10.33
CA TYR A 106 4.01 -2.55 9.68
C TYR A 106 3.49 -3.68 10.57
N THR A 107 2.39 -4.30 10.13
CA THR A 107 1.80 -5.43 10.87
C THR A 107 2.30 -6.76 10.33
N SER A 108 2.70 -7.67 11.22
CA SER A 108 3.03 -9.05 10.88
C SER A 108 2.20 -10.04 11.71
N PRO A 109 1.83 -11.22 11.18
CA PRO A 109 0.94 -12.15 11.88
C PRO A 109 1.58 -12.89 13.05
N ILE A 110 2.92 -12.94 13.14
CA ILE A 110 3.63 -13.72 14.16
C ILE A 110 4.79 -12.89 14.73
N LYS A 111 4.98 -12.95 16.06
CA LYS A 111 6.03 -12.24 16.80
C LYS A 111 7.44 -12.44 16.23
N ALA A 112 7.79 -13.68 15.87
CA ALA A 112 9.12 -13.97 15.31
C ALA A 112 9.40 -13.17 14.02
N LEU A 113 8.38 -12.99 13.17
CA LEU A 113 8.47 -12.19 11.97
C LEU A 113 8.52 -10.69 12.28
N SER A 114 7.80 -10.23 13.33
CA SER A 114 7.92 -8.85 13.83
C SER A 114 9.37 -8.55 14.23
N ASN A 115 9.99 -9.44 15.01
CA ASN A 115 11.37 -9.28 15.48
C ASN A 115 12.39 -9.34 14.33
N GLN A 116 12.14 -10.16 13.32
CA GLN A 116 12.97 -10.20 12.13
C GLN A 116 12.86 -8.89 11.35
N LYS A 117 11.63 -8.42 11.07
CA LYS A 117 11.39 -7.19 10.31
C LYS A 117 11.84 -5.94 11.04
N TYR A 118 11.70 -5.89 12.35
CA TYR A 118 12.26 -4.83 13.17
C TYR A 118 13.78 -4.68 12.94
N ARG A 119 14.53 -5.78 12.95
CA ARG A 119 15.99 -5.74 12.70
C ARG A 119 16.31 -5.28 11.28
N GLU A 120 15.64 -5.85 10.28
CA GLU A 120 15.80 -5.45 8.87
C GLU A 120 15.48 -3.96 8.67
N PHE A 121 14.44 -3.44 9.31
CA PHE A 121 14.07 -2.02 9.21
C PHE A 121 14.99 -1.12 10.00
N LYS A 122 15.56 -1.56 11.13
CA LYS A 122 16.53 -0.77 11.91
C LYS A 122 17.86 -0.61 11.18
N GLU A 123 18.21 -1.55 10.30
CA GLU A 123 19.37 -1.43 9.41
C GLU A 123 19.13 -0.41 8.29
N GLU A 124 17.87 -0.22 7.88
CA GLU A 124 17.49 0.64 6.75
C GLU A 124 17.03 2.05 7.19
N PHE A 125 16.39 2.17 8.34
CA PHE A 125 15.79 3.41 8.85
C PHE A 125 16.20 3.65 10.30
N SER A 126 16.39 4.92 10.66
CA SER A 126 16.81 5.30 12.02
C SER A 126 15.67 5.23 13.05
N ASP A 127 14.46 5.64 12.66
CA ASP A 127 13.32 5.83 13.56
C ASP A 127 12.29 4.68 13.47
N VAL A 128 12.69 3.54 14.03
CA VAL A 128 11.91 2.29 14.04
C VAL A 128 11.75 1.78 15.48
N GLY A 129 10.52 1.46 15.85
CA GLY A 129 10.13 0.82 17.10
C GLY A 129 9.53 -0.57 16.88
N LEU A 130 9.14 -1.23 17.97
CA LEU A 130 8.53 -2.55 17.98
C LEU A 130 7.49 -2.63 19.09
N MET A 131 6.27 -3.03 18.75
CA MET A 131 5.22 -3.29 19.73
C MET A 131 4.74 -4.74 19.64
N THR A 132 5.01 -5.52 20.67
CA THR A 132 4.52 -6.90 20.82
C THR A 132 3.90 -7.10 22.20
N GLY A 133 3.19 -8.21 22.40
CA GLY A 133 2.61 -8.52 23.72
C GLY A 133 3.64 -8.67 24.85
N ASP A 134 4.89 -9.04 24.52
CA ASP A 134 5.93 -9.28 25.52
C ASP A 134 6.88 -8.10 25.71
N VAL A 135 7.18 -7.39 24.62
CA VAL A 135 8.20 -6.33 24.59
C VAL A 135 7.70 -5.15 23.77
N THR A 136 7.94 -3.95 24.29
CA THR A 136 7.74 -2.67 23.59
C THR A 136 9.08 -1.94 23.53
N ILE A 137 9.50 -1.53 22.34
CA ILE A 137 10.74 -0.78 22.08
C ILE A 137 10.34 0.47 21.29
N ASP A 138 10.80 1.65 21.74
CA ASP A 138 10.58 2.94 21.08
C ASP A 138 9.14 3.16 20.55
N PRO A 139 8.09 3.13 21.40
CA PRO A 139 6.69 3.23 20.96
C PRO A 139 6.32 4.57 20.30
N ASN A 140 7.17 5.58 20.47
CA ASN A 140 7.03 6.90 19.85
C ASN A 140 7.72 7.00 18.49
N ALA A 141 8.35 5.93 18.00
CA ALA A 141 8.99 5.92 16.69
C ALA A 141 7.98 6.18 15.57
N SER A 142 8.48 6.77 14.47
CA SER A 142 7.66 7.04 13.28
C SER A 142 7.29 5.77 12.52
N CYS A 143 8.16 4.75 12.51
CA CYS A 143 7.84 3.41 12.00
C CYS A 143 7.64 2.43 13.16
N LEU A 144 6.48 1.77 13.22
CA LEU A 144 6.14 0.75 14.23
C LEU A 144 5.90 -0.62 13.60
#